data_AF-A0A2M7K0T6-F1
#
_entry.id   AF-A0A2M7K0T6-F1
#
_cell.length_a   1.000
_cell.length_b   1.000
_cell.length_c   1.000
_cell.angle_alpha   90.00
_cell.angle_beta   90.00
_cell.angle_gamma   90.00
#
_symmetry.space_group_name_H-M   'P 1'
#
loop_
_entity.id
_entity.type
_entity.pdbx_description
1 polymer ?
#
loop_
_entity_poly.entity_id
_entity_poly.type
_entity_poly.pdbx_seq_one_letter_code
_entity_poly.pdbx_strand_id
1 'polypeptide(L)'
;MQETLFETELTITQEYEKILKNNYPSQQDKYGALDLINWDFKEFQTQYLSHRFHSYPARFIPQIPKTFINLFTEKNDTVIDPFCGCGTTIVESFLNRRASIGNDFNPLACLITKVKARLISEEEMSLLSKKLLELKRYTDSDHRKPEYYRKLPKRNVSNLFNRDMINELCLIKEGLDELKEKEKIYDLGLVALSSTIWSIIESENGVEIFANFYRKIINMMGTIREMRALVKKEPNVRVIHGDARFLKIDSNSSTLIVTSPPYVNALDYYRVHMYNMLWLGMNYEDFRKHEIGGHSHYIANRFRLLSEYLADMLRSMIEMNRVLVEGGVCVIAIGNSSLEYELIESYKRFLDFASYLNFRPIKTIFRNIDTTKKYTSKDIGKIDDEYIIVLEKTNNIGISSKDDAFVEEVVTKQMKEFEQRVKENPGSSLRGKRVSEKRLKQNADRIAEAIRLIPQDIKIKGG
;
A
#
# COMPACT_ATOMS: atom_id res chain seq x y z
N MET A 1 -46.56 -15.35 35.06
CA MET A 1 -45.57 -14.27 35.10
C MET A 1 -44.49 -14.66 34.09
N GLN A 2 -44.64 -14.19 32.85
CA GLN A 2 -43.65 -14.41 31.79
C GLN A 2 -42.54 -13.38 31.98
N GLU A 3 -41.38 -13.82 32.49
CA GLU A 3 -40.16 -13.01 32.43
C GLU A 3 -39.68 -12.99 30.98
N THR A 4 -39.68 -11.79 30.42
CA THR A 4 -39.27 -11.49 29.06
C THR A 4 -37.74 -11.43 29.02
N LEU A 5 -37.11 -12.46 28.45
CA LEU A 5 -35.71 -12.44 28.02
C LEU A 5 -35.59 -11.46 26.84
N PHE A 6 -35.28 -10.19 27.14
CA PHE A 6 -34.72 -9.28 26.14
C PHE A 6 -33.20 -9.50 26.12
N GLU A 7 -32.75 -10.54 25.41
CA GLU A 7 -31.37 -10.55 24.91
C GLU A 7 -31.27 -9.41 23.89
N THR A 8 -30.44 -8.41 24.19
CA THR A 8 -30.16 -7.33 23.24
C THR A 8 -29.24 -7.89 22.17
N GLU A 9 -29.75 -8.04 20.94
CA GLU A 9 -28.94 -8.45 19.79
C GLU A 9 -27.73 -7.50 19.64
N LEU A 10 -26.53 -8.09 19.56
CA LEU A 10 -25.31 -7.32 19.35
C LEU A 10 -25.31 -6.77 17.92
N THR A 11 -24.81 -5.54 17.75
CA THR A 11 -24.53 -5.01 16.41
C THR A 11 -23.41 -5.82 15.74
N ILE A 12 -23.38 -5.87 14.40
CA ILE A 12 -22.34 -6.58 13.63
C ILE A 12 -20.91 -6.18 14.03
N THR A 13 -20.71 -4.93 14.43
CA THR A 13 -19.41 -4.44 14.92
C THR A 13 -19.08 -5.01 16.30
N GLN A 14 -20.06 -5.10 17.20
CA GLN A 14 -19.85 -5.69 18.53
C GLN A 14 -19.56 -7.20 18.45
N GLU A 15 -20.23 -7.91 17.54
CA GLU A 15 -19.94 -9.33 17.27
C GLU A 15 -18.51 -9.52 16.74
N TYR A 16 -18.10 -8.71 15.75
CA TYR A 16 -16.73 -8.71 15.24
C TYR A 16 -15.69 -8.45 16.34
N GLU A 17 -15.91 -7.44 17.19
CA GLU A 17 -15.03 -7.17 18.32
C GLU A 17 -15.00 -8.31 19.36
N LYS A 18 -16.12 -9.02 19.55
CA LYS A 18 -16.20 -10.18 20.44
C LYS A 18 -15.36 -11.34 19.90
N ILE A 19 -15.42 -11.61 18.59
CA ILE A 19 -14.57 -12.60 17.93
C ILE A 19 -13.10 -12.28 18.17
N LEU A 20 -12.67 -11.05 17.91
CA LEU A 20 -11.25 -10.66 18.07
C LEU A 20 -10.75 -10.69 19.52
N LYS A 21 -11.63 -10.54 20.51
CA LYS A 21 -11.28 -10.56 21.94
C LYS A 21 -11.42 -11.93 22.58
N ASN A 22 -11.93 -12.93 21.85
CA ASN A 22 -12.10 -14.25 22.38
C ASN A 22 -10.74 -14.92 22.65
N ASN A 23 -10.70 -15.84 23.62
CA ASN A 23 -9.50 -16.60 23.90
C ASN A 23 -9.42 -17.82 22.98
N TYR A 24 -8.39 -17.87 22.14
CA TYR A 24 -8.10 -18.98 21.23
C TYR A 24 -6.83 -19.70 21.71
N PRO A 25 -6.95 -20.85 22.40
CA PRO A 25 -5.84 -21.44 23.16
C PRO A 25 -4.75 -22.04 22.27
N SER A 26 -5.05 -22.34 20.99
CA SER A 26 -4.06 -22.81 20.02
C SER A 26 -4.07 -21.97 18.74
N GLN A 27 -2.98 -22.07 17.97
CA GLN A 27 -2.89 -21.46 16.64
C GLN A 27 -3.94 -22.02 15.67
N GLN A 28 -4.31 -23.30 15.83
CA GLN A 28 -5.39 -23.91 15.04
C GLN A 28 -6.76 -23.28 15.34
N ASP A 29 -7.03 -22.95 16.61
CA ASP A 29 -8.27 -22.25 16.99
C ASP A 29 -8.31 -20.83 16.42
N LYS A 30 -7.16 -20.14 16.40
CA LYS A 30 -7.01 -18.83 15.76
C LYS A 30 -7.29 -18.89 14.25
N TYR A 31 -6.85 -19.97 13.58
CA TYR A 31 -7.20 -20.19 12.17
C TYR A 31 -8.70 -20.48 12.01
N GLY A 32 -9.31 -21.26 12.89
CA GLY A 32 -10.77 -21.49 12.90
C GLY A 32 -11.58 -20.21 13.10
N ALA A 33 -11.07 -19.26 13.89
CA ALA A 33 -11.71 -17.97 14.10
C ALA A 33 -11.90 -17.15 12.81
N LEU A 34 -11.03 -17.34 11.81
CA LEU A 34 -11.12 -16.64 10.52
C LEU A 34 -12.39 -17.00 9.74
N ASP A 35 -12.97 -18.18 9.98
CA ASP A 35 -14.22 -18.63 9.36
C ASP A 35 -15.46 -17.94 9.94
N LEU A 36 -15.32 -17.31 11.11
CA LEU A 36 -16.39 -16.56 11.78
C LEU A 36 -16.51 -15.11 11.26
N ILE A 37 -15.57 -14.68 10.42
CA ILE A 37 -15.47 -13.28 9.97
C ILE A 37 -16.12 -13.13 8.61
N ASN A 38 -17.03 -12.16 8.48
CA ASN A 38 -17.51 -11.70 7.18
C ASN A 38 -16.48 -10.76 6.54
N TRP A 39 -15.72 -11.28 5.58
CA TRP A 39 -14.62 -10.58 4.94
C TRP A 39 -15.03 -9.49 3.94
N ASP A 40 -16.30 -9.35 3.59
CA ASP A 40 -16.73 -8.25 2.72
C ASP A 40 -16.74 -6.91 3.46
N PHE A 41 -17.00 -6.92 4.78
CA PHE A 41 -17.05 -5.74 5.65
C PHE A 41 -17.92 -4.58 5.10
N LYS A 42 -19.01 -4.88 4.38
CA LYS A 42 -19.85 -3.88 3.67
C LYS A 42 -20.33 -2.73 4.56
N GLU A 43 -20.64 -3.00 5.82
CA GLU A 43 -21.20 -2.02 6.76
C GLU A 43 -20.14 -1.30 7.62
N PHE A 44 -18.86 -1.67 7.50
CA PHE A 44 -17.81 -1.12 8.35
C PHE A 44 -17.29 0.23 7.83
N GLN A 45 -16.94 1.11 8.75
CA GLN A 45 -16.23 2.35 8.42
C GLN A 45 -14.73 2.07 8.23
N THR A 46 -14.17 2.63 7.16
CA THR A 46 -12.74 2.48 6.81
C THR A 46 -11.94 3.77 6.99
N GLN A 47 -12.60 4.91 7.21
CA GLN A 47 -12.00 6.25 7.33
C GLN A 47 -12.04 6.82 8.75
N TYR A 48 -11.61 6.02 9.71
CA TYR A 48 -11.47 6.50 11.09
C TYR A 48 -10.05 6.99 11.36
N LEU A 49 -9.93 7.94 12.29
CA LEU A 49 -8.65 8.47 12.77
C LEU A 49 -7.70 8.81 11.62
N SER A 50 -6.42 8.43 11.71
CA SER A 50 -5.40 8.81 10.75
C SER A 50 -5.55 8.16 9.37
N HIS A 51 -6.40 7.13 9.20
CA HIS A 51 -6.70 6.57 7.87
C HIS A 51 -7.25 7.60 6.89
N ARG A 52 -7.84 8.69 7.40
CA ARG A 52 -8.41 9.79 6.61
C ARG A 52 -7.41 10.89 6.21
N PHE A 53 -6.14 10.81 6.61
CA PHE A 53 -5.17 11.91 6.40
C PHE A 53 -4.88 12.17 4.92
N HIS A 54 -4.75 11.12 4.13
CA HIS A 54 -4.37 11.22 2.73
C HIS A 54 -5.10 10.17 1.91
N SER A 55 -5.68 10.60 0.78
CA SER A 55 -6.19 9.69 -0.23
C SER A 55 -5.02 8.94 -0.87
N TYR A 56 -5.10 7.62 -0.93
CA TYR A 56 -4.06 6.80 -1.56
C TYR A 56 -4.74 5.68 -2.34
N PRO A 57 -4.39 5.47 -3.62
CA PRO A 57 -5.04 4.48 -4.45
C PRO A 57 -4.74 3.05 -3.97
N ALA A 58 -5.66 2.12 -4.27
CA ALA A 58 -5.42 0.68 -4.14
C ALA A 58 -4.87 0.23 -2.77
N ARG A 59 -5.47 0.72 -1.68
CA ARG A 59 -5.23 0.26 -0.30
C ARG A 59 -6.28 -0.74 0.14
N PHE A 60 -5.90 -1.75 0.93
CA PHE A 60 -6.90 -2.59 1.60
C PHE A 60 -7.58 -1.87 2.77
N ILE A 61 -8.69 -2.43 3.25
CA ILE A 61 -9.46 -1.87 4.37
C ILE A 61 -8.77 -2.16 5.72
N PRO A 62 -8.88 -1.28 6.72
CA PRO A 62 -8.23 -1.47 8.03
C PRO A 62 -8.64 -2.76 8.77
N GLN A 63 -9.85 -3.26 8.53
CA GLN A 63 -10.36 -4.45 9.19
C GLN A 63 -9.53 -5.71 8.88
N ILE A 64 -8.90 -5.78 7.70
CA ILE A 64 -8.04 -6.91 7.32
C ILE A 64 -6.82 -6.99 8.26
N PRO A 65 -5.89 -6.02 8.28
CA PRO A 65 -4.77 -6.09 9.21
C PRO A 65 -5.21 -6.09 10.67
N LYS A 66 -6.26 -5.36 11.04
CA LYS A 66 -6.78 -5.39 12.43
C LYS A 66 -7.10 -6.80 12.90
N THR A 67 -7.78 -7.59 12.07
CA THR A 67 -8.13 -8.98 12.37
C THR A 67 -6.87 -9.80 12.65
N PHE A 68 -5.93 -9.82 11.71
CA PHE A 68 -4.74 -10.65 11.84
C PHE A 68 -3.82 -10.19 12.98
N ILE A 69 -3.70 -8.88 13.20
CA ILE A 69 -2.95 -8.33 14.33
C ILE A 69 -3.55 -8.82 15.65
N ASN A 70 -4.87 -8.77 15.82
CA ASN A 70 -5.48 -9.18 17.10
C ASN A 70 -5.44 -10.69 17.33
N LEU A 71 -5.53 -11.50 16.29
CA LEU A 71 -5.51 -12.96 16.42
C LEU A 71 -4.08 -13.52 16.56
N PHE A 72 -3.12 -13.01 15.78
CA PHE A 72 -1.81 -13.64 15.61
C PHE A 72 -0.65 -12.87 16.24
N THR A 73 -0.91 -11.82 17.03
CA THR A 73 0.14 -11.11 17.75
C THR A 73 -0.23 -10.79 19.19
N GLU A 74 0.77 -10.85 20.04
CA GLU A 74 0.70 -10.40 21.42
C GLU A 74 1.28 -8.98 21.58
N LYS A 75 1.14 -8.42 22.78
CA LYS A 75 1.75 -7.12 23.10
C LYS A 75 3.28 -7.20 22.96
N ASN A 76 3.85 -6.24 22.24
CA ASN A 76 5.28 -6.12 21.89
C ASN A 76 5.76 -7.01 20.74
N ASP A 77 4.92 -7.87 20.18
CA ASP A 77 5.23 -8.51 18.91
C ASP A 77 5.42 -7.46 17.81
N THR A 78 6.24 -7.81 16.82
CA THR A 78 6.51 -6.96 15.67
C THR A 78 5.69 -7.44 14.48
N VAL A 79 4.99 -6.50 13.86
CA VAL A 79 4.25 -6.68 12.60
C VAL A 79 5.02 -6.03 11.46
N ILE A 80 5.20 -6.74 10.35
CA ILE A 80 5.86 -6.19 9.17
C ILE A 80 4.88 -6.03 8.01
N ASP A 81 5.00 -4.92 7.30
CA ASP A 81 4.38 -4.73 5.99
C ASP A 81 5.47 -4.37 4.97
N PRO A 82 5.89 -5.31 4.10
CA PRO A 82 6.95 -5.07 3.11
C PRO A 82 6.55 -4.12 1.97
N PHE A 83 5.24 -3.86 1.80
CA PHE A 83 4.65 -2.98 0.80
C PHE A 83 3.66 -2.03 1.47
N CYS A 84 4.13 -1.28 2.48
CA CYS A 84 3.23 -0.64 3.42
C CYS A 84 2.33 0.43 2.81
N GLY A 85 2.65 0.97 1.63
CA GLY A 85 1.87 2.00 0.97
C GLY A 85 1.61 3.18 1.91
N CYS A 86 0.34 3.58 2.03
CA CYS A 86 -0.07 4.61 3.00
C CYS A 86 -0.24 4.10 4.44
N GLY A 87 0.26 2.92 4.77
CA GLY A 87 0.48 2.47 6.13
C GLY A 87 -0.71 1.86 6.83
N THR A 88 -1.66 1.25 6.11
CA THR A 88 -2.87 0.70 6.75
C THR A 88 -2.52 -0.33 7.83
N THR A 89 -1.61 -1.27 7.55
CA THR A 89 -1.09 -2.23 8.55
C THR A 89 -0.44 -1.53 9.73
N ILE A 90 0.43 -0.56 9.46
CA ILE A 90 1.23 0.14 10.47
C ILE A 90 0.34 0.96 11.42
N VAL A 91 -0.69 1.61 10.89
CA VAL A 91 -1.69 2.33 11.69
C VAL A 91 -2.48 1.36 12.56
N GLU A 92 -2.91 0.22 12.02
CA GLU A 92 -3.62 -0.78 12.84
C GLU A 92 -2.70 -1.37 13.90
N SER A 93 -1.43 -1.65 13.61
CA SER A 93 -0.45 -2.09 14.61
C SER A 93 -0.29 -1.03 15.70
N PHE A 94 -0.19 0.24 15.32
CA PHE A 94 -0.09 1.37 16.25
C PHE A 94 -1.30 1.45 17.20
N LEU A 95 -2.52 1.43 16.65
CA LEU A 95 -3.77 1.51 17.42
C LEU A 95 -3.96 0.30 18.35
N ASN A 96 -3.45 -0.85 17.92
CA ASN A 96 -3.48 -2.09 18.67
C ASN A 96 -2.23 -2.27 19.58
N ARG A 97 -1.35 -1.27 19.69
CA ARG A 97 -0.17 -1.27 20.59
C ARG A 97 0.85 -2.37 20.29
N ARG A 98 1.04 -2.69 19.00
CA ARG A 98 2.08 -3.61 18.50
C ARG A 98 3.26 -2.82 17.93
N ALA A 99 4.47 -3.38 18.07
CA ALA A 99 5.59 -2.84 17.33
C ALA A 99 5.38 -3.10 15.83
N SER A 100 5.89 -2.23 14.97
CA SER A 100 5.72 -2.43 13.53
C SER A 100 6.84 -1.85 12.69
N ILE A 101 7.07 -2.50 11.54
CA ILE A 101 8.00 -2.04 10.52
C ILE A 101 7.28 -1.99 9.18
N GLY A 102 7.12 -0.79 8.64
CA GLY A 102 6.63 -0.58 7.27
C GLY A 102 7.81 -0.38 6.32
N ASN A 103 7.81 -1.05 5.18
CA ASN A 103 8.73 -0.81 4.08
C ASN A 103 7.95 -0.40 2.83
N ASP A 104 8.41 0.61 2.11
CA ASP A 104 7.91 0.93 0.78
C ASP A 104 8.99 1.61 -0.06
N PHE A 105 8.96 1.42 -1.38
CA PHE A 105 9.87 2.10 -2.29
C PHE A 105 9.37 3.50 -2.68
N ASN A 106 8.09 3.81 -2.46
CA ASN A 106 7.53 5.13 -2.69
C ASN A 106 7.83 6.05 -1.49
N PRO A 107 8.68 7.08 -1.64
CA PRO A 107 9.04 7.97 -0.53
C PRO A 107 7.84 8.75 0.03
N LEU A 108 6.85 9.06 -0.81
CA LEU A 108 5.61 9.71 -0.37
C LEU A 108 4.79 8.76 0.52
N ALA A 109 4.72 7.48 0.17
CA ALA A 109 4.02 6.47 0.92
C ALA A 109 4.64 6.28 2.32
N CYS A 110 5.97 6.25 2.40
CA CYS A 110 6.70 6.24 3.66
C CYS A 110 6.40 7.47 4.53
N LEU A 111 6.43 8.68 3.95
CA LEU A 111 6.12 9.92 4.67
C LEU A 111 4.70 9.90 5.24
N ILE A 112 3.71 9.50 4.44
CA ILE A 112 2.31 9.38 4.86
C ILE A 112 2.19 8.36 6.01
N THR A 113 2.80 7.17 5.85
CA THR A 113 2.79 6.12 6.87
C THR A 113 3.36 6.61 8.20
N LYS A 114 4.52 7.29 8.16
CA LYS A 114 5.12 7.89 9.36
C LYS A 114 4.16 8.86 10.04
N VAL A 115 3.51 9.76 9.32
CA VAL A 115 2.56 10.74 9.92
C VAL A 115 1.33 10.05 10.51
N LYS A 116 0.80 9.02 9.83
CA LYS A 116 -0.41 8.35 10.29
C LYS A 116 -0.21 7.48 11.54
N ALA A 117 1.01 7.03 11.80
CA ALA A 117 1.36 6.13 12.89
C ALA A 117 2.30 6.76 13.93
N ARG A 118 2.17 8.08 14.18
CA ARG A 118 2.95 8.79 15.20
C ARG A 118 2.10 9.75 16.04
N LEU A 119 2.54 10.03 17.26
CA LEU A 119 1.99 11.11 18.10
C LEU A 119 2.84 12.38 18.03
N ILE A 120 2.18 13.53 18.20
CA ILE A 120 2.79 14.87 18.26
C ILE A 120 2.33 15.55 19.55
N SER A 121 3.27 16.19 20.26
CA SER A 121 3.02 16.85 21.55
C SER A 121 2.19 18.14 21.40
N GLU A 122 1.56 18.63 22.49
CA GLU A 122 0.79 19.89 22.39
C GLU A 122 1.72 21.09 22.16
N GLU A 123 2.95 21.03 22.67
CA GLU A 123 3.97 22.05 22.47
C GLU A 123 4.34 22.17 20.98
N GLU A 124 4.59 21.04 20.32
CA GLU A 124 4.83 20.99 18.87
C GLU A 124 3.61 21.47 18.08
N MET A 125 2.39 21.05 18.47
CA MET A 125 1.16 21.52 17.83
C MET A 125 0.95 23.03 17.96
N SER A 126 1.32 23.62 19.10
CA SER A 126 1.27 25.06 19.33
C SER A 126 2.27 25.80 18.42
N LEU A 127 3.48 25.27 18.29
CA LEU A 127 4.50 25.82 17.38
C LEU A 127 4.01 25.80 15.92
N LEU A 128 3.45 24.68 15.47
CA LEU A 128 2.87 24.55 14.13
C LEU A 128 1.72 25.55 13.92
N SER A 129 0.84 25.72 14.92
CA SER A 129 -0.29 26.67 14.85
C SER A 129 0.20 28.11 14.68
N LYS A 130 1.25 28.53 15.40
CA LYS A 130 1.88 29.84 15.22
C LYS A 130 2.43 29.99 13.80
N LYS A 131 3.12 28.97 13.29
CA LYS A 131 3.68 28.99 11.94
C LYS A 131 2.61 29.08 10.85
N LEU A 132 1.48 28.40 11.02
CA LEU A 132 0.34 28.49 10.10
C LEU A 132 -0.26 29.91 10.07
N LEU A 133 -0.29 30.59 11.20
CA LEU A 133 -0.77 31.98 11.28
C LEU A 133 0.16 32.96 10.56
N GLU A 134 1.48 32.75 10.68
CA GLU A 134 2.48 33.49 9.93
C GLU A 134 2.34 33.25 8.42
N LEU A 135 2.24 31.98 8.01
CA LEU A 135 2.04 31.58 6.62
C LEU A 135 0.81 32.27 6.01
N LYS A 136 -0.31 32.32 6.73
CA LYS A 136 -1.53 33.01 6.28
C LYS A 136 -1.25 34.49 5.95
N ARG A 137 -0.53 35.18 6.83
CA ARG A 137 -0.19 36.59 6.62
C ARG A 137 0.66 36.77 5.36
N TYR A 138 1.61 35.87 5.11
CA TYR A 138 2.43 35.92 3.90
C TYR A 138 1.63 35.65 2.62
N THR A 139 0.76 34.63 2.62
CA THR A 139 -0.09 34.34 1.45
C THR A 139 -1.04 35.49 1.12
N ASP A 140 -1.50 36.25 2.13
CA ASP A 140 -2.41 37.38 1.94
C ASP A 140 -1.70 38.67 1.45
N SER A 141 -0.38 38.79 1.63
CA SER A 141 0.35 40.07 1.43
C SER A 141 1.52 40.01 0.43
N ASP A 142 1.94 38.83 -0.02
CA ASP A 142 3.18 38.69 -0.79
C ASP A 142 2.97 38.58 -2.31
N HIS A 143 3.60 39.49 -3.06
CA HIS A 143 3.69 39.46 -4.53
C HIS A 143 5.06 38.97 -5.04
N ARG A 144 5.97 38.54 -4.14
CA ARG A 144 7.31 38.09 -4.51
C ARG A 144 7.27 36.76 -5.27
N LYS A 145 8.30 36.53 -6.08
CA LYS A 145 8.57 35.20 -6.67
C LYS A 145 9.39 34.40 -5.66
N PRO A 146 8.87 33.27 -5.12
CA PRO A 146 9.57 32.45 -4.13
C PRO A 146 10.92 31.91 -4.64
N GLU A 147 11.86 31.57 -3.75
CA GLU A 147 13.15 30.98 -4.13
C GLU A 147 12.96 29.54 -4.66
N TYR A 148 12.09 28.77 -4.01
CA TYR A 148 11.73 27.39 -4.38
C TYR A 148 11.20 27.30 -5.81
N TYR A 149 10.50 28.34 -6.26
CA TYR A 149 10.06 28.49 -7.65
C TYR A 149 11.19 28.29 -8.67
N ARG A 150 12.42 28.72 -8.34
CA ARG A 150 13.59 28.62 -9.24
C ARG A 150 14.17 27.22 -9.31
N LYS A 151 13.86 26.35 -8.33
CA LYS A 151 14.36 24.98 -8.21
C LYS A 151 13.42 23.95 -8.85
N LEU A 152 12.19 24.34 -9.20
CA LEU A 152 11.27 23.48 -9.93
C LEU A 152 11.82 23.18 -11.34
N PRO A 153 11.67 21.94 -11.85
CA PRO A 153 12.15 21.58 -13.18
C PRO A 153 11.54 22.48 -14.26
N LYS A 154 12.35 22.83 -15.28
CA LYS A 154 11.94 23.73 -16.38
C LYS A 154 10.63 23.25 -17.00
N ARG A 155 9.68 24.19 -17.12
CA ARG A 155 8.23 24.00 -17.33
C ARG A 155 7.83 22.90 -18.33
N ASN A 156 7.35 21.79 -17.78
CA ASN A 156 6.28 20.93 -18.31
C ASN A 156 5.34 20.47 -17.16
N VAL A 157 5.25 21.22 -16.05
CA VAL A 157 4.45 20.92 -14.83
C VAL A 157 2.91 21.02 -15.09
N SER A 158 2.53 21.03 -16.36
CA SER A 158 1.19 20.94 -16.93
C SER A 158 0.29 22.17 -16.81
N ASN A 159 -0.70 22.21 -17.69
CA ASN A 159 -1.81 23.17 -17.71
C ASN A 159 -2.64 23.17 -16.40
N LEU A 160 -2.40 22.24 -15.48
CA LEU A 160 -3.13 22.09 -14.22
C LEU A 160 -2.75 23.15 -13.17
N PHE A 161 -1.48 23.58 -13.11
CA PHE A 161 -1.01 24.53 -12.10
C PHE A 161 -0.72 25.90 -12.74
N ASN A 162 -1.62 26.85 -12.54
CA ASN A 162 -1.41 28.23 -12.99
C ASN A 162 -0.35 28.97 -12.13
N ARG A 163 0.04 30.17 -12.54
CA ARG A 163 1.12 30.93 -11.88
C ARG A 163 0.80 31.24 -10.41
N ASP A 164 -0.43 31.58 -10.09
CA ASP A 164 -0.83 31.97 -8.73
C ASP A 164 -0.86 30.76 -7.81
N MET A 165 -1.39 29.63 -8.31
CA MET A 165 -1.34 28.35 -7.60
C MET A 165 0.10 27.94 -7.29
N ILE A 166 0.99 28.09 -8.27
CA ILE A 166 2.42 27.76 -8.08
C ILE A 166 3.02 28.66 -7.00
N ASN A 167 2.76 29.97 -7.02
CA ASN A 167 3.29 30.91 -6.02
C ASN A 167 2.81 30.52 -4.61
N GLU A 168 1.52 30.25 -4.45
CA GLU A 168 0.93 29.92 -3.15
C GLU A 168 1.47 28.58 -2.59
N LEU A 169 1.58 27.54 -3.43
CA LEU A 169 2.20 26.26 -3.04
C LEU A 169 3.67 26.42 -2.65
N CYS A 170 4.41 27.28 -3.35
CA CYS A 170 5.80 27.59 -3.01
C CYS A 170 5.90 28.30 -1.65
N LEU A 171 5.06 29.31 -1.38
CA LEU A 171 5.05 30.01 -0.09
C LEU A 171 4.74 29.07 1.08
N ILE A 172 3.76 28.16 0.90
CA ILE A 172 3.46 27.13 1.90
C ILE A 172 4.68 26.24 2.12
N LYS A 173 5.30 25.74 1.04
CA LYS A 173 6.46 24.85 1.14
C LYS A 173 7.67 25.52 1.81
N GLU A 174 7.98 26.76 1.45
CA GLU A 174 9.09 27.51 2.05
C GLU A 174 8.87 27.76 3.55
N GLY A 175 7.68 28.18 3.95
CA GLY A 175 7.40 28.36 5.38
C GLY A 175 7.35 27.03 6.14
N LEU A 176 6.99 25.91 5.50
CA LEU A 176 7.17 24.59 6.11
C LEU A 176 8.66 24.23 6.24
N ASP A 177 9.51 24.58 5.28
CA ASP A 177 10.95 24.27 5.32
C ASP A 177 11.68 24.92 6.51
N GLU A 178 11.16 26.02 7.04
CA GLU A 178 11.66 26.60 8.29
C GLU A 178 11.44 25.69 9.52
N LEU A 179 10.51 24.73 9.44
CA LEU A 179 10.25 23.75 10.50
C LEU A 179 11.08 22.46 10.34
N LYS A 180 11.99 22.37 9.37
CA LYS A 180 12.70 21.12 9.03
C LYS A 180 13.45 20.46 10.21
N GLU A 181 13.94 21.26 11.16
CA GLU A 181 14.58 20.79 12.40
C GLU A 181 13.59 20.20 13.42
N LYS A 182 12.28 20.33 13.18
CA LYS A 182 11.18 19.80 13.98
C LYS A 182 10.43 18.74 13.16
N GLU A 183 11.11 17.61 12.93
CA GLU A 183 10.70 16.52 12.01
C GLU A 183 9.21 16.18 12.09
N LYS A 184 8.63 16.01 13.29
CA LYS A 184 7.24 15.60 13.47
C LYS A 184 6.22 16.57 12.86
N ILE A 185 6.36 17.86 13.13
CA ILE A 185 5.43 18.89 12.62
C ILE A 185 5.75 19.30 11.18
N TYR A 186 7.02 19.21 10.80
CA TYR A 186 7.42 19.38 9.40
C TYR A 186 6.77 18.33 8.51
N ASP A 187 6.91 17.05 8.85
CA ASP A 187 6.30 15.95 8.11
C ASP A 187 4.77 16.03 8.10
N LEU A 188 4.14 16.41 9.21
CA LEU A 188 2.69 16.65 9.26
C LEU A 188 2.28 17.73 8.25
N GLY A 189 3.03 18.83 8.21
CA GLY A 189 2.86 19.90 7.22
C GLY A 189 3.02 19.41 5.78
N LEU A 190 4.04 18.60 5.49
CA LEU A 190 4.24 18.03 4.16
C LEU A 190 3.11 17.09 3.74
N VAL A 191 2.58 16.27 4.66
CA VAL A 191 1.43 15.39 4.38
C VAL A 191 0.15 16.21 4.15
N ALA A 192 -0.06 17.29 4.91
CA ALA A 192 -1.16 18.21 4.66
C ALA A 192 -1.03 18.89 3.29
N LEU A 193 0.17 19.35 2.91
CA LEU A 193 0.45 19.94 1.60
C LEU A 193 0.23 18.93 0.47
N SER A 194 0.71 17.70 0.62
CA SER A 194 0.46 16.61 -0.33
C SER A 194 -1.03 16.32 -0.49
N SER A 195 -1.77 16.27 0.62
CA SER A 195 -3.21 16.05 0.59
C SER A 195 -3.96 17.21 -0.09
N THR A 196 -3.44 18.44 -0.02
CA THR A 196 -3.95 19.60 -0.78
C THR A 196 -3.66 19.46 -2.26
N ILE A 197 -2.44 19.07 -2.64
CA ILE A 197 -2.06 18.83 -4.04
C ILE A 197 -2.94 17.73 -4.65
N TRP A 198 -3.21 16.66 -3.89
CA TRP A 198 -4.16 15.62 -4.31
C TRP A 198 -5.54 16.20 -4.60
N SER A 199 -6.07 17.07 -3.73
CA SER A 199 -7.35 17.73 -3.95
C SER A 199 -7.35 18.66 -5.17
N ILE A 200 -6.23 19.29 -5.51
CA ILE A 200 -6.11 20.11 -6.74
C ILE A 200 -6.19 19.22 -7.99
N ILE A 201 -5.51 18.07 -7.98
CA ILE A 201 -5.46 17.14 -9.12
C ILE A 201 -6.84 16.53 -9.41
N GLU A 202 -7.59 16.19 -8.35
CA GLU A 202 -8.91 15.58 -8.48
C GLU A 202 -10.04 16.60 -8.73
N SER A 203 -9.80 17.91 -8.58
CA SER A 203 -10.86 18.90 -8.71
C SER A 203 -11.01 19.41 -10.14
N GLU A 204 -12.23 19.38 -10.65
CA GLU A 204 -12.60 20.05 -11.91
C GLU A 204 -12.78 21.56 -11.72
N ASN A 205 -12.94 22.03 -10.48
CA ASN A 205 -13.10 23.44 -10.10
C ASN A 205 -11.84 23.95 -9.37
N GLY A 206 -11.57 25.25 -9.43
CA GLY A 206 -10.46 25.85 -8.68
C GLY A 206 -10.58 25.57 -7.17
N VAL A 207 -9.44 25.32 -6.52
CA VAL A 207 -9.34 25.08 -5.07
C VAL A 207 -8.64 26.26 -4.41
N GLU A 208 -9.24 26.86 -3.37
CA GLU A 208 -8.53 27.79 -2.48
C GLU A 208 -7.42 27.04 -1.72
N ILE A 209 -6.16 27.21 -2.16
CA ILE A 209 -5.07 26.31 -1.77
C ILE A 209 -4.75 26.43 -0.29
N PHE A 210 -4.49 27.64 0.21
CA PHE A 210 -4.14 27.87 1.61
C PHE A 210 -5.29 27.50 2.54
N ALA A 211 -6.53 27.87 2.21
CA ALA A 211 -7.70 27.52 3.01
C ALA A 211 -7.89 25.99 3.11
N ASN A 212 -7.71 25.28 2.00
CA ASN A 212 -7.79 23.82 1.99
C ASN A 212 -6.64 23.17 2.77
N PHE A 213 -5.41 23.65 2.59
CA PHE A 213 -4.24 23.22 3.35
C PHE A 213 -4.42 23.43 4.86
N TYR A 214 -4.82 24.63 5.26
CA TYR A 214 -5.08 24.99 6.65
C TYR A 214 -6.17 24.11 7.27
N ARG A 215 -7.28 23.90 6.57
CA ARG A 215 -8.35 23.00 7.04
C ARG A 215 -7.86 21.57 7.22
N LYS A 216 -7.09 21.04 6.25
CA LYS A 216 -6.54 19.67 6.32
C LYS A 216 -5.60 19.52 7.52
N ILE A 217 -4.66 20.44 7.72
CA ILE A 217 -3.70 20.34 8.81
C ILE A 217 -4.39 20.46 10.19
N ILE A 218 -5.35 21.38 10.35
CA ILE A 218 -6.11 21.51 11.60
C ILE A 218 -6.92 20.22 11.89
N ASN A 219 -7.54 19.63 10.88
CA ASN A 219 -8.25 18.34 11.03
C ASN A 219 -7.30 17.21 11.44
N MET A 220 -6.11 17.14 10.84
CA MET A 220 -5.09 16.16 11.22
C MET A 220 -4.62 16.37 12.66
N MET A 221 -4.40 17.61 13.09
CA MET A 221 -4.03 17.93 14.47
C MET A 221 -5.12 17.49 15.45
N GLY A 222 -6.39 17.73 15.13
CA GLY A 222 -7.54 17.23 15.92
C GLY A 222 -7.54 15.71 16.05
N THR A 223 -7.36 14.98 14.95
CA THR A 223 -7.24 13.52 14.98
C THR A 223 -6.05 13.02 15.78
N ILE A 224 -4.90 13.69 15.71
CA ILE A 224 -3.74 13.29 16.51
C ILE A 224 -4.06 13.43 18.01
N ARG A 225 -4.82 14.46 18.41
CA ARG A 225 -5.31 14.57 19.80
C ARG A 225 -6.25 13.44 20.18
N GLU A 226 -7.18 13.05 19.30
CA GLU A 226 -8.04 11.86 19.50
C GLU A 226 -7.18 10.59 19.68
N MET A 227 -6.15 10.40 18.84
CA MET A 227 -5.25 9.25 18.93
C MET A 227 -4.45 9.22 20.22
N ARG A 228 -3.98 10.37 20.72
CA ARG A 228 -3.29 10.47 22.03
C ARG A 228 -4.16 10.02 23.20
N ALA A 229 -5.48 10.22 23.12
CA ALA A 229 -6.41 9.76 24.15
C ALA A 229 -6.53 8.21 24.17
N LEU A 230 -6.39 7.57 23.01
CA LEU A 230 -6.50 6.11 22.84
C LEU A 230 -5.16 5.38 23.13
N VAL A 231 -4.05 5.97 22.70
CA VAL A 231 -2.70 5.40 22.76
C VAL A 231 -1.82 6.24 23.67
N LYS A 232 -1.80 5.91 24.97
CA LYS A 232 -1.00 6.65 25.98
C LYS A 232 0.50 6.44 25.85
N LYS A 233 0.92 5.24 25.43
CA LYS A 233 2.32 4.89 25.19
C LYS A 233 2.47 4.48 23.73
N GLU A 234 3.23 5.27 22.99
CA GLU A 234 3.55 5.03 21.59
C GLU A 234 4.32 3.69 21.44
N PRO A 235 3.84 2.75 20.62
CA PRO A 235 4.60 1.55 20.30
C PRO A 235 5.79 1.91 19.38
N ASN A 236 6.76 1.00 19.29
CA ASN A 236 7.89 1.18 18.38
C ASN A 236 7.42 1.05 16.92
N VAL A 237 7.48 2.14 16.16
CA VAL A 237 7.13 2.17 14.74
C VAL A 237 8.36 2.58 13.94
N ARG A 238 8.76 1.74 13.00
CA ARG A 238 9.85 2.04 12.05
C ARG A 238 9.30 2.05 10.63
N VAL A 239 9.62 3.08 9.85
CA VAL A 239 9.23 3.17 8.44
C VAL A 239 10.49 3.31 7.59
N ILE A 240 10.70 2.38 6.68
CA ILE A 240 11.87 2.26 5.83
C ILE A 240 11.47 2.63 4.40
N HIS A 241 12.20 3.58 3.81
CA HIS A 241 12.19 3.80 2.37
C HIS A 241 13.18 2.80 1.74
N GLY A 242 12.66 1.73 1.16
CA GLY A 242 13.45 0.57 0.78
C GLY A 242 12.74 -0.38 -0.19
N ASP A 243 13.55 -1.18 -0.87
CA ASP A 243 13.08 -2.16 -1.85
C ASP A 243 12.62 -3.45 -1.13
N ALA A 244 11.39 -3.89 -1.39
CA ALA A 244 10.82 -5.10 -0.80
C ALA A 244 11.55 -6.38 -1.22
N ARG A 245 12.28 -6.34 -2.34
CA ARG A 245 13.13 -7.45 -2.80
C ARG A 245 14.38 -7.62 -1.93
N PHE A 246 14.74 -6.60 -1.15
CA PHE A 246 15.93 -6.56 -0.29
C PHE A 246 15.64 -5.82 1.03
N LEU A 247 14.87 -6.45 1.92
CA LEU A 247 14.44 -5.81 3.15
C LEU A 247 15.63 -5.52 4.08
N LYS A 248 15.81 -4.26 4.46
CA LYS A 248 16.79 -3.83 5.49
C LYS A 248 16.26 -4.10 6.90
N ILE A 249 15.91 -5.36 7.15
CA ILE A 249 15.30 -5.86 8.38
C ILE A 249 16.00 -7.17 8.76
N ASP A 250 16.22 -7.39 10.05
CA ASP A 250 16.89 -8.58 10.55
C ASP A 250 16.06 -9.84 10.28
N SER A 251 16.73 -10.98 10.16
CA SER A 251 16.03 -12.26 9.97
C SER A 251 15.29 -12.67 11.25
N ASN A 252 14.15 -13.36 11.11
CA ASN A 252 13.34 -13.85 12.23
C ASN A 252 12.98 -12.74 13.25
N SER A 253 12.65 -11.55 12.77
CA SER A 253 12.36 -10.37 13.60
C SER A 253 10.87 -10.03 13.72
N SER A 254 9.98 -10.85 13.14
CA SER A 254 8.54 -10.59 13.08
C SER A 254 7.72 -11.84 13.32
N THR A 255 6.60 -11.72 14.01
CA THR A 255 5.63 -12.82 14.20
C THR A 255 4.52 -12.80 13.16
N LEU A 256 4.26 -11.64 12.55
CA LEU A 256 3.19 -11.44 11.58
C LEU A 256 3.65 -10.54 10.42
N ILE A 257 3.34 -10.97 9.20
CA ILE A 257 3.31 -10.12 8.02
C ILE A 257 1.86 -9.96 7.58
N VAL A 258 1.41 -8.72 7.36
CA VAL A 258 0.14 -8.43 6.67
C VAL A 258 0.40 -7.36 5.63
N THR A 259 0.07 -7.65 4.37
CA THR A 259 0.42 -6.75 3.27
C THR A 259 -0.54 -6.88 2.10
N SER A 260 -0.54 -5.86 1.24
CA SER A 260 -1.19 -5.85 -0.07
C SER A 260 -0.18 -5.34 -1.09
N PRO A 261 0.52 -6.23 -1.80
CA PRO A 261 1.53 -5.84 -2.77
C PRO A 261 0.88 -5.17 -3.98
N PRO A 262 1.65 -4.45 -4.83
CA PRO A 262 1.13 -3.90 -6.07
C PRO A 262 0.59 -5.02 -6.98
N TYR A 263 -0.55 -4.80 -7.62
CA TYR A 263 -1.14 -5.78 -8.53
C TYR A 263 -0.60 -5.53 -9.94
N VAL A 264 -0.13 -6.57 -10.62
CA VAL A 264 0.41 -6.42 -11.99
C VAL A 264 -0.61 -5.76 -12.91
N ASN A 265 -0.19 -4.73 -13.65
CA ASN A 265 -1.05 -4.02 -14.60
C ASN A 265 -2.32 -3.41 -13.96
N ALA A 266 -2.28 -3.05 -12.67
CA ALA A 266 -3.41 -2.41 -12.00
C ALA A 266 -3.28 -0.88 -11.92
N LEU A 267 -2.09 -0.36 -11.60
CA LEU A 267 -1.84 1.08 -11.53
C LEU A 267 -0.37 1.44 -11.80
N ASP A 268 -0.13 2.64 -12.33
CA ASP A 268 1.19 3.29 -12.30
C ASP A 268 1.22 4.28 -11.14
N TYR A 269 1.64 3.83 -9.94
CA TYR A 269 1.71 4.70 -8.75
C TYR A 269 2.64 5.89 -8.99
N TYR A 270 3.69 5.74 -9.83
CA TYR A 270 4.58 6.88 -10.10
C TYR A 270 3.82 8.01 -10.79
N ARG A 271 2.91 7.70 -11.72
CA ARG A 271 2.11 8.71 -12.44
C ARG A 271 1.13 9.38 -11.50
N VAL A 272 0.48 8.59 -10.66
CA VAL A 272 -0.53 9.07 -9.71
C VAL A 272 0.08 10.00 -8.68
N HIS A 273 1.30 9.71 -8.21
CA HIS A 273 1.97 10.50 -7.19
C HIS A 273 3.02 11.48 -7.72
N MET A 274 3.19 11.58 -9.04
CA MET A 274 4.26 12.36 -9.68
C MET A 274 4.25 13.82 -9.20
N TYR A 275 3.09 14.49 -9.24
CA TYR A 275 2.98 15.89 -8.84
C TYR A 275 3.22 16.09 -7.35
N ASN A 276 2.70 15.19 -6.50
CA ASN A 276 2.94 15.23 -5.06
C ASN A 276 4.44 15.11 -4.76
N MET A 277 5.12 14.10 -5.33
CA MET A 277 6.56 13.90 -5.16
C MET A 277 7.35 15.11 -5.65
N LEU A 278 7.02 15.64 -6.83
CA LEU A 278 7.67 16.82 -7.39
C LEU A 278 7.56 18.05 -6.47
N TRP A 279 6.36 18.33 -5.96
CA TRP A 279 6.12 19.45 -5.05
C TRP A 279 6.81 19.31 -3.70
N LEU A 280 6.98 18.07 -3.22
CA LEU A 280 7.70 17.79 -1.98
C LEU A 280 9.22 17.64 -2.16
N GLY A 281 9.74 17.79 -3.38
CA GLY A 281 11.18 17.65 -3.67
C GLY A 281 11.69 16.20 -3.63
N MET A 282 10.81 15.23 -3.87
CA MET A 282 11.13 13.80 -3.93
C MET A 282 11.51 13.35 -5.35
N ASN A 283 12.36 12.33 -5.45
CA ASN A 283 12.83 11.80 -6.74
C ASN A 283 11.84 10.79 -7.34
N TYR A 284 10.85 11.29 -8.07
CA TYR A 284 9.85 10.42 -8.71
C TYR A 284 10.42 9.59 -9.88
N GLU A 285 11.52 10.03 -10.52
CA GLU A 285 12.15 9.27 -11.62
C GLU A 285 12.86 8.02 -11.10
N ASP A 286 13.43 8.09 -9.90
CA ASP A 286 13.98 6.93 -9.22
C ASP A 286 12.88 5.92 -8.84
N PHE A 287 11.77 6.43 -8.28
CA PHE A 287 10.59 5.61 -8.00
C PHE A 287 10.07 4.91 -9.26
N ARG A 288 9.89 5.65 -10.36
CA ARG A 288 9.44 5.13 -11.67
C ARG A 288 10.29 3.96 -12.19
N LYS A 289 11.60 3.98 -11.96
CA LYS A 289 12.54 2.97 -12.46
C LYS A 289 12.42 1.63 -11.73
N HIS A 290 12.10 1.66 -10.44
CA HIS A 290 12.11 0.47 -9.59
C HIS A 290 10.72 0.05 -9.08
N GLU A 291 9.67 0.78 -9.45
CA GLU A 291 8.28 0.38 -9.18
C GLU A 291 7.98 -1.02 -9.72
N ILE A 292 7.39 -1.86 -8.88
CA ILE A 292 6.99 -3.23 -9.23
C ILE A 292 5.61 -3.20 -9.90
N GLY A 293 5.49 -3.84 -11.07
CA GLY A 293 4.20 -4.07 -11.74
C GLY A 293 3.66 -2.90 -12.58
N GLY A 294 4.44 -1.84 -12.79
CA GLY A 294 4.05 -0.65 -13.55
C GLY A 294 3.80 -0.89 -15.05
N HIS A 295 2.72 -0.32 -15.59
CA HIS A 295 2.29 -0.36 -16.99
C HIS A 295 3.29 0.25 -17.97
N SER A 296 4.10 1.21 -17.53
CA SER A 296 5.04 1.88 -18.43
C SER A 296 6.21 0.99 -18.86
N HIS A 297 6.40 -0.17 -18.23
CA HIS A 297 7.44 -1.13 -18.58
C HIS A 297 6.95 -2.09 -19.68
N TYR A 298 7.81 -2.38 -20.65
CA TYR A 298 7.58 -3.31 -21.77
C TYR A 298 6.28 -3.13 -22.58
N ILE A 299 6.06 -1.92 -23.12
CA ILE A 299 4.86 -1.61 -23.92
C ILE A 299 4.70 -2.53 -25.15
N ALA A 300 5.80 -2.94 -25.79
CA ALA A 300 5.75 -3.79 -26.98
C ALA A 300 5.23 -5.22 -26.69
N ASN A 301 5.71 -5.83 -25.59
CA ASN A 301 5.27 -7.14 -25.15
C ASN A 301 5.01 -7.14 -23.64
N ARG A 302 3.73 -6.96 -23.29
CA ARG A 302 3.28 -6.86 -21.91
C ARG A 302 3.53 -8.14 -21.11
N PHE A 303 3.64 -9.32 -21.73
CA PHE A 303 3.93 -10.55 -20.99
C PHE A 303 5.34 -10.57 -20.38
N ARG A 304 6.26 -9.73 -20.88
CA ARG A 304 7.56 -9.48 -20.24
C ARG A 304 7.44 -8.76 -18.90
N LEU A 305 6.44 -7.89 -18.75
CA LEU A 305 6.09 -7.31 -17.44
C LEU A 305 5.61 -8.40 -16.48
N LEU A 306 4.87 -9.39 -16.95
CA LEU A 306 4.41 -10.48 -16.08
C LEU A 306 5.59 -11.30 -15.54
N SER A 307 6.56 -11.67 -16.38
CA SER A 307 7.76 -12.38 -15.91
C SER A 307 8.59 -11.56 -14.93
N GLU A 308 8.81 -10.26 -15.19
CA GLU A 308 9.49 -9.36 -14.26
C GLU A 308 8.75 -9.27 -12.92
N TYR A 309 7.43 -9.05 -12.97
CA TYR A 309 6.59 -9.00 -11.78
C TYR A 309 6.64 -10.28 -10.95
N LEU A 310 6.55 -11.45 -11.60
CA LEU A 310 6.62 -12.74 -10.90
C LEU A 310 7.99 -12.92 -10.22
N ALA A 311 9.08 -12.51 -10.87
CA ALA A 311 10.41 -12.52 -10.28
C ALA A 311 10.52 -11.59 -9.06
N ASP A 312 10.04 -10.35 -9.19
CA ASP A 312 10.07 -9.36 -8.12
C ASP A 312 9.25 -9.81 -6.90
N MET A 313 8.07 -10.41 -7.14
CA MET A 313 7.24 -10.94 -6.06
C MET A 313 7.84 -12.19 -5.42
N LEU A 314 8.46 -13.09 -6.20
CA LEU A 314 9.16 -14.25 -5.65
C LEU A 314 10.31 -13.81 -4.73
N ARG A 315 11.13 -12.84 -5.16
CA ARG A 315 12.22 -12.25 -4.34
C ARG A 315 11.68 -11.60 -3.07
N SER A 316 10.57 -10.88 -3.19
CA SER A 316 9.93 -10.25 -2.02
C SER A 316 9.39 -11.31 -1.05
N MET A 317 8.83 -12.42 -1.54
CA MET A 317 8.39 -13.53 -0.68
C MET A 317 9.56 -14.30 -0.04
N ILE A 318 10.73 -14.38 -0.70
CA ILE A 318 11.97 -14.87 -0.08
C ILE A 318 12.33 -13.99 1.13
N GLU A 319 12.29 -12.66 0.98
CA GLU A 319 12.54 -11.74 2.09
C GLU A 319 11.46 -11.83 3.19
N MET A 320 10.19 -12.04 2.82
CA MET A 320 9.12 -12.29 3.79
C MET A 320 9.38 -13.55 4.61
N ASN A 321 9.83 -14.66 4.00
CA ASN A 321 10.25 -15.84 4.76
C ASN A 321 11.41 -15.46 5.70
N ARG A 322 12.43 -14.77 5.19
CA ARG A 322 13.63 -14.44 5.96
C ARG A 322 13.33 -13.65 7.24
N VAL A 323 12.46 -12.63 7.17
CA VAL A 323 12.17 -11.74 8.31
C VAL A 323 11.14 -12.31 9.29
N LEU A 324 10.31 -13.28 8.87
CA LEU A 324 9.30 -13.90 9.71
C LEU A 324 9.91 -15.00 10.57
N VAL A 325 9.48 -15.18 11.82
CA VAL A 325 9.89 -16.32 12.65
C VAL A 325 9.23 -17.62 12.17
N GLU A 326 9.80 -18.77 12.52
CA GLU A 326 9.13 -20.07 12.34
C GLU A 326 7.81 -20.12 13.13
N GLY A 327 6.75 -20.66 12.51
CA GLY A 327 5.39 -20.60 13.03
C GLY A 327 4.70 -19.23 12.88
N GLY A 328 5.42 -18.21 12.44
CA GLY A 328 4.86 -16.90 12.12
C GLY A 328 3.93 -16.94 10.92
N VAL A 329 2.99 -15.99 10.86
CA VAL A 329 1.95 -15.95 9.83
C VAL A 329 2.26 -14.86 8.79
N CYS A 330 2.15 -15.20 7.51
CA CYS A 330 2.25 -14.28 6.40
C CYS A 330 0.89 -14.16 5.70
N VAL A 331 0.36 -12.95 5.64
CA VAL A 331 -0.95 -12.63 5.08
C VAL A 331 -0.78 -11.69 3.91
N ILE A 332 -1.28 -12.08 2.74
CA ILE A 332 -1.19 -11.28 1.52
C ILE A 332 -2.59 -11.11 0.95
N ALA A 333 -3.06 -9.88 0.84
CA ALA A 333 -4.28 -9.53 0.12
C ALA A 333 -3.93 -9.17 -1.32
N ILE A 334 -4.48 -9.91 -2.28
CA ILE A 334 -4.17 -9.78 -3.70
C ILE A 334 -5.42 -10.00 -4.55
N GLY A 335 -5.64 -9.10 -5.51
CA GLY A 335 -6.72 -9.20 -6.48
C GLY A 335 -6.29 -9.88 -7.77
N ASN A 336 -7.26 -10.43 -8.49
CA ASN A 336 -7.03 -10.87 -9.86
C ASN A 336 -6.85 -9.66 -10.76
N SER A 337 -5.91 -9.78 -11.71
CA SER A 337 -5.67 -8.76 -12.72
C SER A 337 -5.84 -9.35 -14.13
N SER A 338 -5.75 -8.50 -15.14
CA SER A 338 -5.84 -8.91 -16.53
C SER A 338 -4.68 -8.32 -17.30
N LEU A 339 -4.07 -9.08 -18.20
CA LEU A 339 -2.98 -8.62 -19.04
C LEU A 339 -3.21 -9.11 -20.47
N GLU A 340 -3.33 -8.18 -21.43
CA GLU A 340 -3.60 -8.54 -22.84
C GLU A 340 -4.77 -9.52 -22.99
N TYR A 341 -5.85 -9.26 -22.24
CA TYR A 341 -7.09 -10.06 -22.19
C TYR A 341 -6.95 -11.45 -21.55
N GLU A 342 -5.80 -11.76 -20.97
CA GLU A 342 -5.58 -12.97 -20.19
C GLU A 342 -5.79 -12.71 -18.69
N LEU A 343 -6.51 -13.60 -18.02
CA LEU A 343 -6.69 -13.54 -16.57
C LEU A 343 -5.37 -13.89 -15.87
N ILE A 344 -4.95 -13.06 -14.93
CA ILE A 344 -3.79 -13.32 -14.07
C ILE A 344 -4.28 -13.56 -12.65
N GLU A 345 -4.26 -14.83 -12.25
CA GLU A 345 -4.65 -15.29 -10.91
C GLU A 345 -3.46 -15.23 -9.95
N SER A 346 -3.06 -14.02 -9.55
CA SER A 346 -1.86 -13.80 -8.73
C SER A 346 -1.85 -14.60 -7.43
N TYR A 347 -3.00 -14.81 -6.79
CA TYR A 347 -3.10 -15.62 -5.56
C TYR A 347 -2.65 -17.07 -5.79
N LYS A 348 -3.00 -17.71 -6.91
CA LYS A 348 -2.54 -19.06 -7.27
C LYS A 348 -1.03 -19.10 -7.45
N ARG A 349 -0.48 -18.09 -8.13
CA ARG A 349 0.97 -17.96 -8.35
C ARG A 349 1.74 -17.81 -7.04
N PHE A 350 1.20 -17.06 -6.07
CA PHE A 350 1.81 -16.91 -4.76
C PHE A 350 1.67 -18.18 -3.89
N LEU A 351 0.57 -18.92 -4.02
CA LEU A 351 0.43 -20.25 -3.40
C LEU A 351 1.42 -21.26 -3.99
N ASP A 352 1.67 -21.21 -5.30
CA ASP A 352 2.70 -22.03 -5.94
C ASP A 352 4.10 -21.66 -5.40
N PHE A 353 4.40 -20.36 -5.26
CA PHE A 353 5.66 -19.89 -4.65
C PHE A 353 5.83 -20.42 -3.22
N ALA A 354 4.76 -20.47 -2.42
CA ALA A 354 4.82 -20.93 -1.04
C ALA A 354 5.48 -22.33 -0.90
N SER A 355 5.25 -23.22 -1.88
CA SER A 355 5.83 -24.57 -1.90
C SER A 355 7.36 -24.59 -2.02
N TYR A 356 7.98 -23.58 -2.63
CA TYR A 356 9.44 -23.44 -2.72
C TYR A 356 10.03 -22.69 -1.53
N LEU A 357 9.19 -21.97 -0.78
CA LEU A 357 9.63 -20.99 0.21
C LEU A 357 9.37 -21.43 1.66
N ASN A 358 9.17 -22.72 1.92
CA ASN A 358 8.84 -23.26 3.24
C ASN A 358 7.68 -22.51 3.92
N PHE A 359 6.66 -22.19 3.12
CA PHE A 359 5.38 -21.67 3.60
C PHE A 359 4.32 -22.75 3.41
N ARG A 360 3.58 -23.05 4.48
CA ARG A 360 2.40 -23.90 4.44
C ARG A 360 1.16 -23.04 4.20
N PRO A 361 0.41 -23.24 3.09
CA PRO A 361 -0.88 -22.59 2.92
C PRO A 361 -1.87 -23.05 3.99
N ILE A 362 -2.49 -22.10 4.68
CA ILE A 362 -3.48 -22.36 5.73
C ILE A 362 -4.90 -22.12 5.20
N LYS A 363 -5.14 -20.93 4.64
CA LYS A 363 -6.44 -20.53 4.08
C LYS A 363 -6.26 -19.61 2.88
N THR A 364 -7.24 -19.67 1.97
CA THR A 364 -7.44 -18.68 0.91
C THR A 364 -8.86 -18.15 1.05
N ILE A 365 -8.98 -16.89 1.43
CA ILE A 365 -10.26 -16.26 1.75
C ILE A 365 -10.65 -15.36 0.59
N PHE A 366 -11.79 -15.64 -0.03
CA PHE A 366 -12.37 -14.78 -1.07
C PHE A 366 -13.22 -13.68 -0.43
N ARG A 367 -13.15 -12.47 -0.98
CA ARG A 367 -14.05 -11.37 -0.62
C ARG A 367 -14.43 -10.53 -1.84
N ASN A 368 -15.62 -9.95 -1.77
CA ASN A 368 -16.06 -8.93 -2.72
C ASN A 368 -15.61 -7.56 -2.24
N ILE A 369 -15.00 -6.78 -3.13
CA ILE A 369 -14.66 -5.39 -2.85
C ILE A 369 -15.89 -4.52 -3.08
N ASP A 370 -16.31 -3.75 -2.07
CA ASP A 370 -17.28 -2.68 -2.27
C ASP A 370 -16.70 -1.61 -3.20
N THR A 371 -17.13 -1.65 -4.47
CA THR A 371 -16.66 -0.73 -5.52
C THR A 371 -17.15 0.70 -5.34
N THR A 372 -18.16 0.94 -4.49
CA THR A 372 -18.69 2.28 -4.22
C THR A 372 -17.85 3.06 -3.22
N LYS A 373 -17.05 2.36 -2.39
CA LYS A 373 -16.13 2.92 -1.40
C LYS A 373 -14.67 2.89 -1.84
N LYS A 374 -14.40 2.55 -3.10
CA LYS A 374 -13.04 2.54 -3.65
C LYS A 374 -12.43 3.93 -3.59
N TYR A 375 -11.35 4.02 -2.83
CA TYR A 375 -10.49 5.19 -2.82
C TYR A 375 -9.74 5.22 -4.17
N THR A 376 -10.23 6.10 -5.05
CA THR A 376 -9.68 6.67 -6.31
C THR A 376 -10.09 6.03 -7.65
N SER A 377 -10.43 6.94 -8.59
CA SER A 377 -10.70 6.85 -10.04
C SER A 377 -11.65 5.75 -10.55
N LYS A 378 -12.69 6.18 -11.29
CA LYS A 378 -13.66 5.33 -12.03
C LYS A 378 -12.98 4.33 -12.99
N ASP A 379 -11.70 4.51 -13.29
CA ASP A 379 -10.95 3.79 -14.31
C ASP A 379 -9.90 2.80 -13.75
N ILE A 380 -9.75 2.66 -12.42
CA ILE A 380 -8.78 1.72 -11.82
C ILE A 380 -9.31 0.27 -11.87
N GLY A 381 -8.90 -0.46 -12.90
CA GLY A 381 -8.78 -1.92 -12.94
C GLY A 381 -10.06 -2.77 -12.88
N LYS A 382 -11.24 -2.22 -12.61
CA LYS A 382 -12.51 -2.98 -12.42
C LYS A 382 -12.31 -4.26 -11.56
N ILE A 383 -11.46 -4.20 -10.53
CA ILE A 383 -11.16 -5.34 -9.65
C ILE A 383 -12.23 -5.42 -8.57
N ASP A 384 -13.21 -6.28 -8.73
CA ASP A 384 -14.33 -6.51 -7.81
C ASP A 384 -14.08 -7.64 -6.81
N ASP A 385 -13.05 -8.45 -7.05
CA ASP A 385 -12.65 -9.58 -6.22
C ASP A 385 -11.24 -9.42 -5.61
N GLU A 386 -11.09 -9.89 -4.37
CA GLU A 386 -9.81 -9.96 -3.67
C GLU A 386 -9.69 -11.28 -2.93
N TYR A 387 -8.47 -11.81 -2.89
CA TYR A 387 -8.12 -13.02 -2.16
C TYR A 387 -7.15 -12.66 -1.05
N ILE A 388 -7.41 -13.15 0.16
CA ILE A 388 -6.49 -13.05 1.28
C ILE A 388 -5.89 -14.44 1.47
N ILE A 389 -4.62 -14.59 1.11
CA ILE A 389 -3.87 -15.83 1.35
C ILE A 389 -3.24 -15.76 2.73
N VAL A 390 -3.40 -16.83 3.50
CA VAL A 390 -2.84 -17.00 4.84
C VAL A 390 -1.86 -18.15 4.79
N LEU A 391 -0.59 -17.83 5.02
CA LEU A 391 0.52 -18.77 5.00
C LEU A 391 1.16 -18.83 6.39
N GLU A 392 1.66 -20.00 6.77
CA GLU A 392 2.46 -20.17 7.98
C GLU A 392 3.88 -20.57 7.57
N LYS A 393 4.90 -19.90 8.11
CA LYS A 393 6.29 -20.29 7.86
C LYS A 393 6.61 -21.57 8.61
N THR A 394 7.02 -22.61 7.89
CA THR A 394 7.40 -23.90 8.49
C THR A 394 8.88 -23.99 8.79
N ASN A 395 9.74 -23.31 8.01
CA ASN A 395 11.17 -23.25 8.26
C ASN A 395 11.81 -22.06 7.50
N ASN A 396 13.05 -21.72 7.85
CA ASN A 396 13.91 -20.88 7.03
C ASN A 396 14.22 -21.56 5.69
N ILE A 397 14.54 -20.76 4.68
CA ILE A 397 15.06 -21.22 3.40
C ILE A 397 16.55 -20.88 3.27
N GLY A 398 17.30 -21.73 2.57
CA GLY A 398 18.72 -21.50 2.26
C GLY A 398 18.95 -20.67 0.99
N ILE A 399 17.91 -20.00 0.48
CA ILE A 399 17.91 -19.29 -0.80
C ILE A 399 17.92 -17.79 -0.54
N SER A 400 18.76 -17.06 -1.28
CA SER A 400 18.81 -15.60 -1.23
C SER A 400 17.86 -14.99 -2.25
N SER A 401 17.27 -13.83 -1.92
CA SER A 401 16.53 -12.99 -2.87
C SER A 401 17.38 -12.52 -4.05
N LYS A 402 18.72 -12.67 -3.98
CA LYS A 402 19.68 -12.39 -5.06
C LYS A 402 20.03 -13.61 -5.93
N ASP A 403 19.45 -14.77 -5.66
CA ASP A 403 19.70 -15.98 -6.45
C ASP A 403 18.91 -15.93 -7.77
N ASP A 404 19.54 -15.34 -8.79
CA ASP A 404 18.94 -15.18 -10.12
C ASP A 404 18.64 -16.53 -10.78
N ALA A 405 19.45 -17.56 -10.52
CA ALA A 405 19.25 -18.89 -11.13
C ALA A 405 17.98 -19.56 -10.59
N PHE A 406 17.79 -19.52 -9.27
CA PHE A 406 16.57 -20.02 -8.64
C PHE A 406 15.32 -19.24 -9.11
N VAL A 407 15.42 -17.90 -9.14
CA VAL A 407 14.29 -17.05 -9.58
C VAL A 407 13.94 -17.32 -11.04
N GLU A 408 14.94 -17.45 -11.91
CA GLU A 408 14.75 -17.79 -13.33
C GLU A 408 14.04 -19.13 -13.50
N GLU A 409 14.46 -20.16 -12.77
CA GLU A 409 13.87 -21.50 -12.83
C GLU A 409 12.38 -21.48 -12.49
N VAL A 410 12.04 -20.90 -11.33
CA VAL A 410 10.66 -20.86 -10.83
C VAL A 410 9.77 -20.02 -11.74
N VAL A 411 10.23 -18.83 -12.16
CA VAL A 411 9.45 -17.93 -13.04
C VAL A 411 9.26 -18.56 -14.42
N THR A 412 10.28 -19.21 -14.97
CA THR A 412 10.18 -19.93 -16.26
C THR A 412 9.13 -21.02 -16.20
N LYS A 413 9.08 -21.79 -15.11
CA LYS A 413 8.04 -22.82 -14.91
C LYS A 413 6.64 -22.20 -14.88
N GLN A 414 6.45 -21.14 -14.10
CA GLN A 414 5.15 -20.45 -13.98
C GLN A 414 4.69 -19.84 -15.31
N MET A 415 5.61 -19.27 -16.09
CA MET A 415 5.30 -18.71 -17.40
C MET A 415 4.97 -19.79 -18.45
N LYS A 416 5.61 -20.96 -18.41
CA LYS A 416 5.27 -22.11 -19.27
C LYS A 416 3.88 -22.68 -18.97
N GLU A 417 3.53 -22.82 -17.69
CA GLU A 417 2.17 -23.22 -17.29
C GLU A 417 1.13 -22.20 -17.75
N PHE A 418 1.45 -20.91 -17.63
CA PHE A 418 0.58 -19.84 -18.13
C PHE A 418 0.42 -19.87 -19.65
N GLU A 419 1.51 -20.09 -20.40
CA GLU A 419 1.51 -20.27 -21.85
C GLU A 419 0.59 -21.43 -22.28
N GLN A 420 0.71 -22.59 -21.61
CA GLN A 420 -0.11 -23.76 -21.90
C GLN A 420 -1.60 -23.46 -21.68
N ARG A 421 -1.94 -22.80 -20.57
CA ARG A 421 -3.30 -22.37 -20.30
C ARG A 421 -3.82 -21.36 -21.33
N VAL A 422 -2.99 -20.43 -21.82
CA VAL A 422 -3.37 -19.53 -22.94
C VAL A 422 -3.64 -20.30 -24.23
N LYS A 423 -2.84 -21.31 -24.54
CA LYS A 423 -3.05 -22.15 -25.74
C LYS A 423 -4.36 -22.92 -25.68
N GLU A 424 -4.73 -23.41 -24.49
CA GLU A 424 -5.97 -24.16 -24.27
C GLU A 424 -7.21 -23.27 -24.21
N ASN A 425 -7.12 -22.12 -23.53
CA ASN A 425 -8.24 -21.20 -23.32
C ASN A 425 -7.79 -19.74 -23.45
N PRO A 426 -7.62 -19.24 -24.69
CA PRO A 426 -7.14 -17.89 -24.93
C PRO A 426 -8.20 -16.82 -24.64
N GLY A 427 -7.77 -15.66 -24.14
CA GLY A 427 -8.69 -14.57 -23.80
C GLY A 427 -9.54 -14.86 -22.57
N SER A 428 -8.95 -15.53 -21.57
CA SER A 428 -9.68 -16.01 -20.39
C SER A 428 -10.21 -14.90 -19.49
N SER A 429 -9.80 -13.64 -19.71
CA SER A 429 -10.31 -12.52 -18.94
C SER A 429 -11.63 -11.99 -19.51
N LEU A 430 -12.65 -11.93 -18.65
CA LEU A 430 -13.93 -11.29 -18.96
C LEU A 430 -13.89 -9.75 -18.90
N ARG A 431 -12.74 -9.17 -18.52
CA ARG A 431 -12.56 -7.72 -18.38
C ARG A 431 -12.08 -7.10 -19.70
N GLY A 432 -12.95 -6.34 -20.36
CA GLY A 432 -12.61 -5.54 -21.56
C GLY A 432 -13.54 -5.74 -22.75
N LYS A 433 -13.26 -5.06 -23.87
CA LYS A 433 -13.98 -5.28 -25.15
C LYS A 433 -13.58 -6.64 -25.74
N ARG A 434 -14.53 -7.37 -26.35
CA ARG A 434 -14.23 -8.59 -27.12
C ARG A 434 -13.21 -8.29 -28.21
N VAL A 435 -12.24 -9.17 -28.36
CA VAL A 435 -11.11 -9.05 -29.29
C VAL A 435 -11.15 -10.22 -30.27
N SER A 436 -10.58 -10.04 -31.46
CA SER A 436 -10.55 -11.11 -32.46
C SER A 436 -9.73 -12.32 -32.00
N GLU A 437 -10.19 -13.52 -32.32
CA GLU A 437 -9.47 -14.77 -32.06
C GLU A 437 -8.05 -14.75 -32.63
N LYS A 438 -7.86 -14.10 -33.79
CA LYS A 438 -6.54 -13.93 -34.42
C LYS A 438 -5.56 -13.21 -33.48
N ARG A 439 -5.99 -12.17 -32.76
CA ARG A 439 -5.14 -11.45 -31.81
C ARG A 439 -4.88 -12.26 -30.55
N LEU A 440 -5.88 -13.00 -30.06
CA LEU A 440 -5.71 -13.86 -28.89
C LEU A 440 -4.73 -15.02 -29.16
N LYS A 441 -4.76 -15.59 -30.36
CA LYS A 441 -3.77 -16.63 -30.77
C LYS A 441 -2.34 -16.12 -30.78
N GLN A 442 -2.12 -14.82 -30.99
CA GLN A 442 -0.78 -14.21 -30.91
C GLN A 442 -0.26 -14.08 -29.47
N ASN A 443 -1.12 -14.19 -28.45
CA ASN A 443 -0.66 -14.12 -27.05
C ASN A 443 0.28 -15.27 -26.71
N ALA A 444 0.02 -16.49 -27.21
CA ALA A 444 0.91 -17.62 -26.99
C ALA A 444 2.33 -17.36 -27.51
N ASP A 445 2.46 -16.82 -28.74
CA ASP A 445 3.76 -16.48 -29.32
C ASP A 445 4.48 -15.37 -28.53
N ARG A 446 3.74 -14.36 -28.07
CA ARG A 446 4.28 -13.28 -27.24
C ARG A 446 4.71 -13.78 -25.85
N ILE A 447 4.03 -14.77 -25.29
CA ILE A 447 4.43 -15.41 -24.04
C ILE A 447 5.69 -16.26 -24.25
N ALA A 448 5.77 -17.01 -25.36
CA ALA A 448 6.98 -17.75 -25.72
C ALA A 448 8.19 -16.83 -25.92
N GLU A 449 8.00 -15.64 -26.50
CA GLU A 449 9.02 -14.59 -26.52
C GLU A 449 9.40 -14.13 -25.12
N ALA A 450 8.42 -13.82 -24.25
CA ALA A 450 8.68 -13.40 -22.89
C ALA A 450 9.47 -14.46 -22.10
N ILE A 451 9.12 -15.75 -22.24
CA ILE A 451 9.84 -16.88 -21.63
C ILE A 451 11.31 -16.90 -22.03
N ARG A 452 11.61 -16.69 -23.32
CA ARG A 452 13.00 -16.65 -23.82
C ARG A 452 13.79 -15.47 -23.25
N LEU A 453 13.11 -14.40 -22.85
CA LEU A 453 13.72 -13.16 -22.36
C LEU A 453 13.78 -13.07 -20.83
N ILE A 454 13.24 -14.05 -20.10
CA ILE A 454 13.30 -14.12 -18.63
C ILE A 454 14.72 -13.86 -18.09
N PRO A 455 15.80 -14.49 -18.61
CA PRO A 455 17.14 -14.28 -18.05
C PRO A 455 17.62 -12.83 -18.11
N GLN A 456 17.07 -12.02 -19.03
CA GLN A 456 17.36 -10.58 -19.10
C GLN A 456 16.36 -9.76 -18.27
N ASP A 457 15.08 -10.12 -18.31
CA ASP A 457 13.98 -9.31 -17.77
C ASP A 457 13.88 -9.37 -16.24
N ILE A 458 14.32 -10.47 -15.60
CA ILE A 458 14.23 -10.65 -14.14
C ILE A 458 15.37 -10.02 -13.35
N LYS A 459 16.37 -9.47 -14.05
CA LYS A 459 17.52 -8.83 -13.43
C LYS A 459 17.07 -7.51 -12.84
N ILE A 460 17.41 -7.30 -11.57
CA ILE A 460 17.04 -6.07 -10.88
C ILE A 460 17.80 -4.89 -11.51
N LYS A 461 17.03 -3.93 -12.03
CA LYS A 461 17.55 -2.72 -12.66
C LYS A 461 18.24 -1.87 -11.59
N GLY A 462 19.51 -1.50 -11.81
CA GLY A 462 20.21 -0.50 -10.99
C GLY A 462 20.96 -1.01 -9.75
N GLY A 463 21.34 -2.30 -9.72
CA GLY A 463 22.21 -2.86 -8.68
C GLY A 463 23.62 -2.25 -8.62
#